data_AF-A0A7Y5NBY0-F1
#
_entry.id   AF-A0A7Y5NBY0-F1
#
_cell.length_a   1.000
_cell.length_b   1.000
_cell.length_c   1.000
_cell.angle_alpha   90.00
_cell.angle_beta   90.00
_cell.angle_gamma   90.00
#
_symmetry.space_group_name_H-M   'P 1'
#
loop_
_entity.id
_entity.type
_entity.pdbx_description
1 polymer ?
#
loop_
_entity_poly.entity_id
_entity_poly.type
_entity_poly.pdbx_seq_one_letter_code
_entity_poly.pdbx_strand_id
1 'polypeptide(L)' 'MIPQLINRDRIYIETIGQHVGKEAKLYGWLYNARHSGKLWFLLMRDGTRTVLSMQN' A
#
# COMPACT_ATOMS: atom_id res chain seq x y z
N MET A 1 21.62 -8.51 -12.42
CA MET A 1 21.25 -9.11 -11.12
C MET A 1 21.56 -8.09 -10.03
N ILE A 2 20.55 -7.53 -9.35
CA ILE A 2 20.75 -6.64 -8.20
C ILE A 2 19.94 -7.18 -7.02
N PRO A 3 20.52 -8.01 -6.13
CA PRO A 3 19.78 -8.65 -5.03
C PRO A 3 19.72 -7.83 -3.73
N GLN A 4 20.15 -6.57 -3.70
CA GLN A 4 20.33 -5.81 -2.44
C GLN A 4 19.34 -4.67 -2.19
N LEU A 5 18.42 -4.37 -3.12
CA LEU A 5 17.37 -3.35 -2.93
C LEU A 5 16.00 -3.94 -2.56
N ILE A 6 15.97 -5.21 -2.13
CA ILE A 6 14.73 -5.84 -1.68
C ILE A 6 14.41 -5.26 -0.31
N ASN A 7 13.44 -4.33 -0.24
CA ASN A 7 12.90 -3.86 1.03
C ASN A 7 12.50 -5.07 1.86
N ARG A 8 13.26 -5.32 2.93
CA ARG A 8 13.09 -6.51 3.78
C ARG A 8 11.74 -6.50 4.52
N ASP A 9 11.11 -5.34 4.61
CA ASP A 9 9.83 -5.07 5.26
C ASP A 9 8.68 -4.79 4.26
N ARG A 10 8.93 -4.91 2.95
CA ARG A 10 7.89 -4.73 1.94
C ARG A 10 6.87 -5.86 2.02
N ILE A 11 5.61 -5.48 2.16
CA ILE A 11 4.46 -6.36 1.95
C ILE A 11 3.83 -6.03 0.60
N TYR A 12 3.39 -7.05 -0.12
CA TYR A 12 2.64 -6.90 -1.37
C TYR A 12 1.15 -6.79 -1.10
N ILE A 13 0.43 -6.02 -1.91
CA ILE A 13 -1.03 -5.84 -1.76
C ILE A 13 -1.76 -7.18 -1.92
N GLU A 14 -1.29 -8.08 -2.79
CA GLU A 14 -1.88 -9.42 -2.95
C GLU A 14 -1.93 -10.26 -1.66
N THR A 15 -0.97 -10.10 -0.75
CA THR A 15 -0.83 -10.87 0.50
C THR A 15 -1.13 -10.06 1.76
N ILE A 16 -1.62 -8.83 1.62
CA ILE A 16 -1.87 -7.92 2.74
C ILE A 16 -2.85 -8.49 3.79
N GLY A 17 -3.81 -9.33 3.37
CA GLY A 17 -4.75 -10.01 4.27
C GLY A 17 -4.10 -10.92 5.31
N GLN A 18 -2.84 -11.33 5.11
CA GLN A 18 -2.08 -12.12 6.08
C GLN A 18 -1.51 -11.27 7.23
N HIS A 19 -1.61 -9.94 7.14
CA HIS A 19 -1.02 -8.97 8.07
C HIS A 19 -2.08 -8.18 8.85
N VAL A 20 -3.30 -8.73 8.99
CA VAL A 20 -4.38 -8.09 9.76
C VAL A 20 -3.94 -7.85 11.20
N GLY A 21 -4.17 -6.63 11.69
CA GLY A 21 -3.82 -6.21 13.05
C GLY A 21 -2.33 -5.91 13.27
N LYS A 22 -1.50 -5.90 12.22
CA LYS A 22 -0.07 -5.57 12.28
C LYS A 22 0.23 -4.32 11.46
N GLU A 23 1.29 -3.60 11.85
CA GLU A 23 1.84 -2.53 11.03
C GLU A 23 2.51 -3.12 9.79
N ALA A 24 2.26 -2.53 8.62
CA ALA A 24 2.74 -3.02 7.33
C ALA A 24 3.25 -1.85 6.48
N LYS A 25 4.37 -2.06 5.77
CA LYS A 25 4.88 -1.09 4.80
C LYS A 25 4.60 -1.55 3.37
N LEU A 26 3.80 -0.75 2.68
CA LEU A 26 3.46 -0.95 1.27
C LEU A 26 4.27 0.01 0.40
N TYR A 27 4.72 -0.49 -0.75
CA TYR A 27 5.45 0.29 -1.74
C TYR A 27 4.70 0.21 -3.06
N GLY A 28 4.38 1.36 -3.64
CA GLY A 28 3.61 1.41 -4.88
C GLY A 28 3.37 2.84 -5.35
N TRP A 29 2.41 2.97 -6.26
CA TRP A 29 2.01 4.24 -6.87
C TRP A 29 0.59 4.59 -6.46
N LEU A 30 0.36 5.88 -6.22
CA LEU A 30 -0.97 6.44 -6.06
C LEU A 30 -1.68 6.39 -7.43
N TYR A 31 -2.77 5.64 -7.52
CA TYR A 31 -3.60 5.54 -8.71
C TYR A 31 -4.66 6.65 -8.77
N ASN A 32 -5.32 6.91 -7.65
CA ASN A 32 -6.32 7.97 -7.52
C ASN A 32 -6.34 8.48 -6.06
N ALA A 33 -6.60 9.77 -5.87
CA ALA A 33 -6.86 10.36 -4.57
C ALA A 33 -8.13 11.20 -4.63
N ARG A 34 -8.98 11.05 -3.61
CA ARG A 34 -10.09 11.96 -3.34
C ARG A 34 -10.13 12.29 -1.86
N HIS A 35 -10.74 13.42 -1.51
CA HIS A 35 -10.97 13.80 -0.13
C HIS A 35 -12.46 14.00 0.16
N SER A 36 -12.85 13.85 1.42
CA SER A 36 -14.16 14.26 1.94
C SER A 36 -13.96 14.90 3.31
N GLY A 37 -14.10 16.23 3.37
CA GLY A 37 -13.73 16.99 4.56
C GLY A 37 -12.24 16.81 4.89
N LYS A 38 -11.95 16.30 6.08
CA LYS A 38 -10.57 16.05 6.56
C LYS A 38 -10.01 14.69 6.15
N LEU A 39 -10.86 13.79 5.61
CA LEU A 39 -10.44 12.44 5.28
C LEU A 39 -9.98 12.32 3.83
N TRP A 40 -8.82 11.71 3.64
CA TRP A 40 -8.30 11.30 2.35
C TRP A 40 -8.59 9.84 2.07
N PHE A 41 -8.95 9.56 0.82
CA PHE A 41 -9.17 8.24 0.28
C PHE A 41 -8.20 8.04 -0.87
N LEU A 42 -7.16 7.23 -0.64
CA LEU A 42 -6.10 6.99 -1.60
C LEU A 42 -6.24 5.57 -2.15
N LEU A 43 -6.42 5.46 -3.46
CA LEU A 43 -6.30 4.20 -4.18
C LEU A 43 -4.85 4.01 -4.58
N MET A 44 -4.18 3.00 -4.01
CA MET A 44 -2.79 2.68 -4.32
C MET A 44 -2.66 1.33 -5.03
N ARG A 45 -1.66 1.18 -5.89
CA ARG A 45 -1.31 -0.07 -6.58
C ARG A 45 0.19 -0.35 -6.50
N ASP A 46 0.57 -1.61 -6.39
CA ASP A 46 1.99 -2.03 -6.34
C ASP A 46 2.42 -2.93 -7.51
N GLY A 47 1.50 -3.16 -8.45
CA GLY A 47 1.68 -4.07 -9.59
C GLY A 47 1.04 -5.45 -9.39
N THR A 48 0.73 -5.84 -8.15
CA THR A 48 0.05 -7.11 -7.83
C THR A 48 -1.47 -6.90 -7.72
N ARG A 49 -1.90 -5.87 -6.99
CA ARG A 49 -3.30 -5.48 -6.77
C ARG A 49 -3.44 -3.98 -6.48
N THR A 50 -4.68 -3.55 -6.27
CA THR A 50 -5.05 -2.18 -5.84
C THR A 50 -5.70 -2.24 -4.46
N VAL A 51 -5.39 -1.27 -3.59
CA VAL A 51 -5.97 -1.12 -2.24
C VAL A 51 -6.47 0.30 -2.02
N LEU A 52 -7.55 0.45 -1.26
CA LEU A 52 -8.02 1.74 -0.77
C LEU A 52 -7.47 1.97 0.65
N SER A 53 -6.76 3.07 0.87
CA SER A 53 -6.35 3.52 2.20
C SER A 53 -7.06 4.81 2.59
N MET A 54 -7.28 4.99 3.89
CA MET A 54 -7.84 6.21 4.46
C MET A 54 -6.80 6.92 5.33
N GLN A 55 -6.70 8.24 5.22
CA GLN A 55 -5.83 9.08 6.05
C GLN A 55 -6.63 10.24 6.63
N ASN A 56 -6.29 10.68 7.85
CA ASN A 56 -6.95 11.80 8.55
C ASN A 56 -6.19 13.11 8.46
#